data_AF-A0A7V6I4Q4-F1
#
_entry.id   AF-A0A7V6I4Q4-F1
#
_cell.length_a   1.000
_cell.length_b   1.000
_cell.length_c   1.000
_cell.angle_alpha   90.00
_cell.angle_beta   90.00
_cell.angle_gamma   90.00
#
_symmetry.space_group_name_H-M   'P 1'
#
loop_
_entity.id
_entity.type
_entity.pdbx_description
1 polymer ?
#
loop_
_entity_poly.entity_id
_entity_poly.type
_entity_poly.pdbx_seq_one_letter_code
_entity_poly.pdbx_strand_id
1 'polypeptide(L)'
;DKFFVKKEGKRYATPLFLTLLVIESTDLIFAVDSIPAILAVSHDQFIVYTSNIMAILGLRSLYFAISGIMDYFRFLKVGLAFVLTFVGIKMLLAFFYIEIPIVISLAIIVGILLLSILASILIKEKREKTKGLEEIKK
;
A
#
# COMPACT_ATOMS: atom_id res chain seq x y z
N ASP A 1 8.26 22.05 -5.19
CA ASP A 1 7.07 21.17 -5.27
C ASP A 1 5.81 21.94 -5.55
N LYS A 2 5.25 21.81 -6.76
CA LYS A 2 3.93 22.37 -7.11
C LYS A 2 3.07 21.21 -7.60
N PHE A 3 1.91 20.96 -7.01
CA PHE A 3 0.96 19.93 -7.48
C PHE A 3 0.51 20.18 -8.93
N PHE A 4 0.50 21.46 -9.31
CA PHE A 4 0.21 21.92 -10.65
C PHE A 4 1.37 22.77 -11.18
N VAL A 5 1.92 22.38 -12.32
CA VAL A 5 2.91 23.20 -13.03
C VAL A 5 2.19 23.87 -14.18
N LYS A 6 2.29 25.20 -14.26
CA LYS A 6 1.76 25.94 -15.40
C LYS A 6 2.81 25.92 -16.51
N LYS A 7 2.52 25.21 -17.60
CA LYS A 7 3.36 25.19 -18.81
C LYS A 7 2.51 25.74 -19.95
N GLU A 8 3.00 26.72 -20.71
CA GLU A 8 2.29 27.30 -21.87
C GLU A 8 0.81 27.70 -21.59
N GLY A 9 0.56 28.38 -20.46
CA GLY A 9 -0.79 28.85 -20.12
C GLY A 9 -1.76 27.79 -19.56
N LYS A 10 -1.45 26.49 -19.68
CA LYS A 10 -2.28 25.37 -19.19
C LYS A 10 -1.75 24.82 -17.86
N ARG A 11 -2.66 24.39 -16.97
CA ARG A 11 -2.33 23.76 -15.68
C ARG A 11 -2.10 22.27 -15.91
N TYR A 12 -0.89 21.78 -15.65
CA TYR A 12 -0.54 20.36 -15.72
C TYR A 12 -0.48 19.77 -14.32
N ALA A 13 -1.16 18.66 -14.09
CA ALA A 13 -1.01 17.87 -12.89
C ALA A 13 0.40 17.24 -12.87
N THR A 14 1.07 17.30 -11.73
CA THR A 14 2.35 16.62 -11.54
C THR A 14 2.16 15.13 -11.26
N PRO A 15 3.17 14.29 -11.51
CA PRO A 15 3.15 12.88 -11.09
C PRO A 15 2.80 12.70 -9.61
N LEU A 16 3.18 13.65 -8.76
CA LEU A 16 2.89 13.66 -7.32
C LEU A 16 1.38 13.78 -7.03
N PHE A 17 0.64 14.55 -7.83
CA PHE A 17 -0.82 14.64 -7.72
C PHE A 17 -1.50 13.32 -8.11
N LEU A 18 -1.00 12.66 -9.16
CA LEU A 18 -1.54 11.35 -9.58
C LEU A 18 -1.29 10.27 -8.54
N THR A 19 -0.07 10.19 -7.99
CA THR A 19 0.25 9.22 -6.93
C THR A 19 -0.59 9.45 -5.67
N LEU A 20 -0.77 10.71 -5.26
CA LEU A 20 -1.63 11.06 -4.13
C LEU A 20 -3.07 10.56 -4.35
N LEU A 21 -3.64 10.86 -5.52
CA LEU A 21 -5.01 10.47 -5.86
C LEU A 21 -5.19 8.95 -5.85
N VAL A 22 -4.21 8.19 -6.35
CA VAL A 22 -4.26 6.71 -6.32
C VAL A 22 -4.21 6.18 -4.89
N ILE A 23 -3.35 6.72 -4.03
CA ILE A 23 -3.22 6.26 -2.63
C ILE A 23 -4.49 6.57 -1.85
N GLU A 24 -5.01 7.80 -1.92
CA GLU A 24 -6.24 8.20 -1.25
C GLU A 24 -7.45 7.38 -1.73
N SER A 25 -7.55 7.16 -3.05
CA SER A 25 -8.63 6.34 -3.61
C SER A 25 -8.53 4.90 -3.14
N THR A 26 -7.32 4.35 -3.05
CA THR A 26 -7.09 2.97 -2.58
C THR A 26 -7.48 2.82 -1.11
N ASP A 27 -7.13 3.79 -0.26
CA ASP A 27 -7.50 3.78 1.16
C ASP A 27 -9.01 3.89 1.36
N LEU A 28 -9.69 4.74 0.57
CA LEU A 28 -11.14 4.84 0.58
C LEU A 28 -11.82 3.52 0.17
N ILE A 29 -11.30 2.85 -0.88
CA ILE A 29 -11.80 1.55 -1.34
C ILE A 29 -11.62 0.49 -0.25
N PHE A 30 -10.48 0.46 0.44
CA PHE A 30 -10.28 -0.46 1.57
C PHE A 30 -11.17 -0.13 2.77
N ALA A 31 -11.49 1.15 2.99
CA ALA A 31 -12.41 1.57 4.03
C ALA A 31 -13.85 1.08 3.78
N VAL A 32 -14.30 0.99 2.53
CA VAL A 32 -15.67 0.53 2.21
C VAL A 32 -15.98 -0.87 2.75
N ASP A 33 -15.00 -1.78 2.75
CA ASP A 33 -15.18 -3.14 3.27
C ASP A 33 -14.85 -3.23 4.76
N SER A 34 -13.79 -2.55 5.21
CA SER A 34 -13.35 -2.62 6.61
C SER A 34 -14.21 -1.81 7.59
N ILE A 35 -14.92 -0.76 7.15
CA ILE A 35 -15.81 0.04 7.99
C ILE A 35 -17.04 -0.79 8.44
N PRO A 36 -17.82 -1.42 7.54
CA PRO A 36 -18.92 -2.28 7.98
C PRO A 36 -18.49 -3.40 8.92
N ALA A 37 -17.32 -4.00 8.65
CA ALA A 37 -16.76 -5.06 9.50
C ALA A 37 -16.41 -4.56 10.91
N ILE A 38 -15.82 -3.37 11.03
CA ILE A 38 -15.52 -2.76 12.32
C ILE A 38 -16.79 -2.30 13.03
N LEU A 39 -17.73 -1.68 12.32
CA LEU A 39 -19.00 -1.21 12.90
C LEU A 39 -19.87 -2.36 13.44
N ALA A 40 -19.70 -3.57 12.89
CA ALA A 40 -20.32 -4.79 13.42
C ALA A 40 -19.76 -5.23 14.79
N VAL A 41 -18.54 -4.82 15.15
CA VAL A 41 -17.83 -5.22 16.38
C VAL A 41 -17.58 -4.04 17.34
N SER A 42 -17.62 -2.79 16.86
CA SER A 42 -17.34 -1.56 17.62
C SER A 42 -18.07 -0.35 17.04
N HIS A 43 -18.71 0.48 17.87
CA HIS A 43 -19.59 1.57 17.43
C HIS A 43 -18.92 2.96 17.33
N ASP A 44 -17.60 3.06 17.52
CA ASP A 44 -16.91 4.35 17.51
C ASP A 44 -16.56 4.80 16.08
N GLN A 45 -17.55 5.39 15.41
CA GLN A 45 -17.40 6.01 14.10
C GLN A 45 -16.41 7.19 14.09
N PHE A 46 -16.18 7.85 15.23
CA PHE A 46 -15.29 9.00 15.30
C PHE A 46 -13.83 8.57 15.07
N ILE A 47 -13.41 7.43 15.63
CA ILE A 47 -12.07 6.87 15.41
C ILE A 47 -11.84 6.56 13.93
N VAL A 48 -12.84 5.98 13.27
CA VAL A 48 -12.77 5.63 11.84
C VAL A 48 -12.56 6.87 10.96
N TYR A 49 -13.38 7.91 11.15
CA TYR A 49 -13.30 9.13 10.34
C TYR A 49 -12.02 9.92 10.62
N THR A 50 -11.66 10.09 11.88
CA THR A 50 -10.46 10.85 12.26
C THR A 50 -9.18 10.17 11.79
N SER A 51 -9.11 8.84 11.83
CA SER A 51 -7.97 8.07 11.32
C SER A 51 -7.73 8.27 9.82
N ASN A 52 -8.79 8.25 9.00
CA ASN A 52 -8.66 8.43 7.55
C ASN A 52 -8.26 9.88 7.20
N ILE A 53 -8.83 10.87 7.89
CA ILE A 53 -8.41 12.28 7.75
C ILE A 53 -6.92 12.43 8.11
N MET A 54 -6.45 11.79 9.18
CA MET A 54 -5.04 11.83 9.57
C MET A 54 -4.12 11.12 8.56
N ALA A 55 -4.58 10.02 7.96
CA ALA A 55 -3.85 9.35 6.89
C ALA A 55 -3.62 10.30 5.72
N ILE A 56 -4.68 10.98 5.25
CA ILE A 56 -4.64 11.96 4.15
C ILE A 56 -3.69 13.12 4.47
N LEU A 57 -3.79 13.72 5.66
CA LEU A 57 -2.95 14.85 6.07
C LEU A 57 -1.45 14.51 6.09
N GLY A 58 -1.10 13.25 6.38
CA GLY A 58 0.29 12.77 6.43
C GLY A 58 0.91 12.37 5.09
N LEU A 59 0.13 12.18 4.03
CA LEU A 59 0.58 11.56 2.77
C LEU A 59 1.74 12.31 2.10
N ARG A 60 1.74 13.65 2.16
CA ARG A 60 2.81 14.45 1.55
C ARG A 60 4.19 14.14 2.17
N SER A 61 4.25 13.99 3.48
CA SER A 61 5.48 13.65 4.19
C SER A 61 5.88 12.20 3.92
N LEU A 62 4.89 11.30 3.90
CA LEU A 62 5.13 9.87 3.69
C LEU A 62 5.61 9.55 2.28
N TYR A 63 5.11 10.24 1.24
CA TYR A 63 5.59 10.06 -0.13
C TYR A 63 7.10 10.32 -0.27
N PHE A 64 7.60 11.41 0.34
CA PHE A 64 9.02 11.71 0.32
C PHE A 64 9.82 10.63 1.02
N ALA A 65 9.37 10.18 2.20
CA ALA A 65 9.99 9.08 2.93
C ALA A 65 10.02 7.77 2.12
N ILE A 66 8.90 7.38 1.50
CA ILE A 66 8.76 6.13 0.72
C ILE A 66 9.59 6.19 -0.56
N SER A 67 9.69 7.33 -1.23
CA SER A 67 10.45 7.46 -2.48
C SER A 67 11.92 7.04 -2.34
N GLY A 68 12.53 7.25 -1.16
CA GLY A 68 13.90 6.83 -0.87
C GLY A 68 14.07 5.34 -0.53
N ILE A 69 12.98 4.65 -0.19
CA ILE A 69 13.00 3.23 0.20
C ILE A 69 12.19 2.33 -0.75
N MET A 70 11.65 2.88 -1.84
CA MET A 70 10.83 2.15 -2.81
C MET A 70 11.54 0.92 -3.38
N ASP A 71 12.86 1.01 -3.57
CA ASP A 71 13.70 -0.07 -4.08
C ASP A 71 13.72 -1.30 -3.15
N TYR A 72 13.41 -1.14 -1.87
CA TYR A 72 13.39 -2.22 -0.87
C TYR A 72 12.05 -2.96 -0.79
N PHE A 73 10.99 -2.57 -1.52
CA PHE A 73 9.65 -3.17 -1.40
C PHE A 73 9.26 -4.09 -2.57
N ARG A 74 10.22 -4.69 -3.27
CA ARG A 74 9.95 -5.55 -4.43
C ARG A 74 8.99 -6.70 -4.11
N PHE A 75 9.27 -7.46 -3.06
CA PHE A 75 8.46 -8.64 -2.72
C PHE A 75 7.19 -8.31 -1.93
N LEU A 76 7.04 -7.06 -1.47
CA LEU A 76 5.83 -6.62 -0.77
C LEU A 76 4.58 -6.74 -1.66
N LYS A 77 4.72 -6.49 -2.97
CA LYS A 77 3.61 -6.68 -3.94
C LYS A 77 3.12 -8.12 -3.98
N VAL A 78 4.06 -9.07 -3.96
CA VAL A 78 3.75 -10.51 -3.96
C VAL A 78 3.14 -10.92 -2.62
N GLY A 79 3.73 -10.47 -1.51
CA GLY A 79 3.18 -10.68 -0.17
C GLY A 79 1.75 -10.18 -0.02
N LEU A 80 1.48 -8.97 -0.52
CA LEU A 80 0.14 -8.39 -0.48
C LEU A 80 -0.87 -9.19 -1.30
N ALA A 81 -0.47 -9.74 -2.46
CA ALA A 81 -1.33 -10.63 -3.23
C ALA A 81 -1.73 -11.87 -2.44
N PHE A 82 -0.78 -12.52 -1.75
CA PHE A 82 -1.07 -13.65 -0.86
C PHE A 82 -2.00 -13.27 0.29
N VAL A 83 -1.78 -12.12 0.93
CA VAL A 83 -2.66 -11.61 1.99
C VAL A 83 -4.07 -11.39 1.46
N LEU A 84 -4.24 -10.73 0.31
CA LEU A 84 -5.55 -10.46 -0.29
C LEU A 84 -6.27 -11.76 -0.69
N THR A 85 -5.56 -12.73 -1.28
CA THR A 85 -6.14 -14.04 -1.58
C THR A 85 -6.56 -14.78 -0.31
N PHE A 86 -5.73 -14.76 0.73
CA PHE A 86 -6.06 -15.39 2.02
C PHE A 86 -7.29 -14.73 2.68
N VAL A 87 -7.32 -13.39 2.74
CA VAL A 87 -8.46 -12.64 3.30
C VAL A 87 -9.72 -12.89 2.48
N GLY A 88 -9.62 -12.87 1.14
CA GLY A 88 -10.75 -13.16 0.27
C GLY A 88 -11.33 -14.57 0.49
N ILE A 89 -10.47 -15.59 0.58
CA ILE A 89 -10.89 -16.97 0.89
C ILE A 89 -11.54 -17.04 2.28
N LYS A 90 -10.94 -16.42 3.29
CA LYS A 90 -11.50 -16.36 4.65
C LYS A 90 -12.89 -15.71 4.66
N MET A 91 -13.09 -14.62 3.93
CA MET A 91 -14.38 -13.94 3.84
C MET A 91 -15.45 -14.82 3.17
N LEU A 92 -15.09 -15.59 2.14
CA LEU A 92 -15.98 -16.58 1.54
C LEU A 92 -16.33 -17.71 2.52
N LEU A 93 -15.34 -18.22 3.27
CA LEU A 93 -15.55 -19.27 4.28
C LEU A 93 -16.46 -18.81 5.43
N ALA A 94 -16.34 -17.55 5.85
CA ALA A 94 -17.21 -16.96 6.86
C ALA A 94 -18.70 -16.99 6.44
N PHE A 95 -18.99 -16.86 5.14
CA PHE A 95 -20.35 -16.99 4.62
C PHE A 95 -20.92 -18.42 4.76
N PHE A 96 -20.05 -19.44 4.85
CA PHE A 96 -20.43 -20.84 5.06
C PHE A 96 -20.40 -21.25 6.55
N TYR A 97 -20.43 -20.29 7.49
CA TYR A 97 -20.37 -20.53 8.95
C TYR A 97 -19.07 -21.20 9.44
N ILE A 98 -18.01 -21.18 8.63
CA ILE A 98 -16.68 -21.65 9.04
C ILE A 98 -15.91 -20.43 9.57
N GLU A 99 -15.96 -20.22 10.87
CA GLU A 99 -15.28 -19.10 11.52
C GLU A 99 -13.83 -19.44 11.85
N ILE A 100 -12.89 -18.80 11.13
CA ILE A 100 -11.48 -18.81 11.50
C ILE A 100 -11.24 -17.75 12.57
N PRO A 101 -10.66 -18.11 13.74
CA PRO A 101 -10.33 -17.16 14.80
C PRO A 101 -9.52 -15.97 14.28
N ILE A 102 -9.93 -14.76 14.66
CA ILE A 102 -9.30 -13.49 14.23
C ILE A 102 -7.80 -13.50 14.55
N VAL A 103 -7.41 -14.04 15.70
CA VAL A 103 -6.02 -14.10 16.15
C VAL A 103 -5.14 -14.93 15.19
N ILE A 104 -5.64 -16.09 14.72
CA ILE A 104 -4.90 -16.95 13.78
C ILE A 104 -4.76 -16.26 12.43
N SER A 105 -5.86 -15.66 11.95
CA SER A 105 -5.86 -14.88 10.72
C SER A 105 -4.85 -13.74 10.77
N LEU A 106 -4.80 -13.01 11.88
CA LEU A 106 -3.87 -11.91 12.08
C LEU A 106 -2.42 -12.41 12.09
N ALA A 107 -2.14 -13.51 12.79
CA ALA A 107 -0.82 -14.13 12.84
C ALA A 107 -0.31 -14.54 11.45
N ILE A 108 -1.18 -15.13 10.61
CA ILE A 108 -0.83 -15.50 9.23
C ILE A 108 -0.51 -14.26 8.39
N ILE A 109 -1.35 -13.22 8.45
CA ILE A 109 -1.13 -11.97 7.70
C ILE A 109 0.19 -11.30 8.12
N VAL A 110 0.42 -11.16 9.42
CA VAL A 110 1.68 -10.60 9.96
C VAL A 110 2.87 -11.45 9.53
N GLY A 111 2.75 -12.77 9.57
CA GLY A 111 3.79 -13.70 9.12
C GLY A 111 4.15 -13.50 7.64
N ILE A 112 3.15 -13.43 6.75
CA ILE A 112 3.36 -13.21 5.30
C ILE A 112 4.02 -11.86 5.05
N LEU A 113 3.57 -10.80 5.72
CA LEU A 113 4.13 -9.46 5.57
C LEU A 113 5.58 -9.40 6.07
N LEU A 114 5.86 -9.96 7.24
CA LEU A 114 7.22 -10.04 7.78
C LEU A 114 8.14 -10.84 6.86
N LEU A 115 7.72 -12.01 6.40
CA LEU A 115 8.48 -12.82 5.44
C LEU A 115 8.76 -12.04 4.15
N SER A 116 7.77 -11.32 3.63
CA SER A 116 7.92 -10.54 2.40
C SER A 116 8.88 -9.37 2.58
N ILE A 117 8.82 -8.67 3.71
CA ILE A 117 9.73 -7.57 4.04
C ILE A 117 11.15 -8.12 4.25
N LEU A 118 11.30 -9.19 5.02
CA LEU A 118 12.59 -9.84 5.27
C LEU A 118 13.22 -10.33 3.97
N ALA A 119 12.46 -11.03 3.12
CA ALA A 119 12.91 -11.46 1.80
C ALA A 119 13.34 -10.26 0.94
N SER A 120 12.60 -9.16 1.00
CA SER A 120 12.90 -7.94 0.24
C SER A 120 14.13 -7.18 0.73
N ILE A 121 14.50 -7.31 2.00
CA ILE A 121 15.74 -6.74 2.56
C ILE A 121 16.94 -7.67 2.37
N LEU A 122 16.77 -8.98 2.61
CA LEU A 122 17.85 -9.97 2.50
C LEU A 122 18.26 -10.23 1.04
N ILE A 123 17.31 -10.27 0.11
CA ILE A 123 17.58 -10.48 -1.31
C ILE A 123 17.85 -9.12 -1.96
N LYS A 124 18.99 -8.53 -1.62
CA LYS A 124 19.49 -7.32 -2.26
C LYS A 124 20.08 -7.69 -3.62
N GLU A 125 19.31 -7.51 -4.68
CA GLU A 125 19.83 -7.77 -6.02
C GLU A 125 21.02 -6.85 -6.31
N LYS A 126 22.12 -7.49 -6.72
CA LYS A 126 23.33 -6.85 -7.22
C LYS A 126 22.92 -6.02 -8.43
N ARG A 127 22.88 -4.69 -8.29
CA ARG A 127 22.68 -3.74 -9.40
C ARG A 127 23.35 -4.28 -10.66
N GLU A 128 22.57 -4.70 -11.65
CA GLU A 128 23.07 -4.89 -12.99
C GLU A 128 23.61 -3.55 -13.46
N LYS A 129 24.94 -3.45 -13.45
CA LYS A 129 25.73 -2.40 -14.09
C LYS A 129 25.61 -2.52 -15.62
N THR A 130 24.41 -2.40 -16.17
CA THR A 130 24.19 -2.43 -17.63
C THR A 130 23.52 -1.14 -18.10
N LYS A 131 24.10 0.00 -17.71
CA LYS A 131 23.90 1.29 -18.40
C LYS A 131 25.20 2.02 -18.75
N GLY A 132 26.37 1.43 -18.45
CA GLY A 132 27.68 2.02 -18.76
C GLY A 132 28.28 1.60 -20.11
N LEU A 133 27.61 0.74 -20.90
CA LEU A 133 28.14 0.26 -22.18
C LEU A 133 27.61 1.00 -23.41
N GLU A 134 26.66 1.94 -23.26
CA GLU A 134 26.21 2.77 -24.38
C GLU A 134 27.02 4.07 -24.56
N GLU A 135 27.75 4.53 -23.54
CA GLU A 135 28.64 5.70 -23.68
C GLU A 135 29.98 5.40 -24.36
N ILE A 136 30.37 4.12 -24.48
CA ILE A 136 31.64 3.71 -25.13
C ILE A 136 31.44 3.43 -26.64
N LYS A 137 30.20 3.44 -27.14
CA LYS A 137 29.90 3.25 -28.58
C LYS A 137 29.62 4.56 -29.33
N LYS A 138 29.83 5.72 -28.70
CA LYS A 138 29.81 7.01 -29.37
C LYS A 138 31.17 7.35 -29.97
#